data_AF-A0A146G9C3-F1
#
_entry.id   AF-A0A146G9C3-F1
#
_cell.length_a   1.000
_cell.length_b   1.000
_cell.length_c   1.000
_cell.angle_alpha   90.00
_cell.angle_beta   90.00
_cell.angle_gamma   90.00
#
_symmetry.space_group_name_H-M   'P 1'
#
loop_
_entity.id
_entity.type
_entity.pdbx_description
1 polymer ?
#
loop_
_entity_poly.entity_id
_entity_poly.type
_entity_poly.pdbx_seq_one_letter_code
_entity_poly.pdbx_strand_id
1 'polypeptide(L)'
;MRNPPLAALCAIIVLLGITGVAIANLTKPRPTPALPAASESGKKVVTVTVEATSTSPAAFRIENNGKVVLDTPPETPRVSREISVEAGTPVELVATIKWSHTESENAARVKITHDGDDLADQSIWGAETATEVIDFTAPAQ
;
A
#
# COMPACT_ATOMS: atom_id res chain seq x y z
N MET A 1 -59.32 -44.45 -30.27
CA MET A 1 -58.27 -43.44 -30.50
C MET A 1 -57.08 -43.81 -29.63
N ARG A 2 -55.95 -44.18 -30.25
CA ARG A 2 -54.75 -44.73 -29.59
C ARG A 2 -53.91 -43.56 -29.03
N ASN A 3 -53.80 -43.44 -27.70
CA ASN A 3 -52.83 -42.52 -27.09
C ASN A 3 -51.41 -43.08 -27.29
N PRO A 4 -50.47 -42.31 -27.86
CA PRO A 4 -49.14 -42.81 -28.16
C PRO A 4 -48.26 -42.91 -26.90
N PRO A 5 -47.32 -43.88 -26.86
CA PRO A 5 -46.48 -44.22 -25.70
C PRO A 5 -45.41 -43.17 -25.34
N LEU A 6 -45.31 -42.06 -26.08
CA LEU A 6 -44.33 -41.00 -25.81
C LEU A 6 -44.67 -40.15 -24.57
N ALA A 7 -45.96 -39.98 -24.26
CA ALA A 7 -46.37 -39.14 -23.13
C ALA A 7 -46.02 -39.75 -21.76
N ALA A 8 -45.99 -41.09 -21.67
CA ALA A 8 -45.63 -41.80 -20.45
C ALA A 8 -44.13 -41.68 -20.13
N LEU A 9 -43.27 -41.60 -21.14
CA LEU A 9 -41.81 -41.54 -20.98
C LEU A 9 -41.36 -40.16 -20.48
N CYS A 10 -42.00 -39.08 -20.95
CA CYS A 10 -41.75 -37.72 -20.47
C CYS A 10 -42.16 -37.54 -19.00
N ALA A 11 -43.24 -38.18 -18.55
CA ALA A 11 -43.69 -38.09 -17.16
C ALA A 11 -42.71 -38.75 -16.17
N ILE A 12 -42.05 -39.85 -16.58
CA ILE A 12 -41.07 -40.56 -15.74
C ILE A 12 -39.76 -39.75 -15.59
N ILE A 13 -39.30 -39.10 -16.66
CA ILE A 13 -38.07 -38.28 -16.64
C ILE A 13 -38.24 -37.05 -15.72
N VAL A 14 -39.41 -36.42 -15.72
CA VAL A 14 -39.69 -35.27 -14.83
C VAL A 14 -39.74 -35.70 -13.36
N LEU A 15 -40.27 -36.88 -13.05
CA LEU A 15 -40.36 -37.37 -11.67
C LEU A 15 -39.00 -37.80 -11.09
N LEU A 16 -38.08 -38.31 -11.93
CA LEU A 16 -36.71 -38.65 -11.54
C LEU A 16 -35.83 -37.41 -11.28
N GLY A 17 -36.11 -36.26 -11.94
CA GLY A 17 -35.34 -35.02 -11.78
C GLY A 17 -35.56 -34.31 -10.43
N ILE A 18 -36.75 -34.44 -9.83
CA ILE A 18 -37.11 -33.68 -8.61
C ILE A 18 -36.48 -34.31 -7.36
N THR A 19 -36.25 -35.62 -7.34
CA THR A 19 -35.64 -36.32 -6.20
C THR A 19 -34.13 -36.09 -6.08
N GLY A 20 -33.43 -35.78 -7.18
CA GLY A 20 -31.97 -35.58 -7.18
C GLY A 20 -31.51 -34.26 -6.53
N VAL A 21 -32.28 -33.18 -6.67
CA VAL A 21 -31.90 -31.84 -6.17
C VAL A 21 -31.99 -31.76 -4.64
N ALA A 22 -32.90 -32.50 -4.01
CA ALA A 22 -33.07 -32.48 -2.55
C ALA A 22 -31.86 -33.10 -1.81
N ILE A 23 -31.21 -34.11 -2.40
CA ILE A 23 -30.11 -34.85 -1.75
C ILE A 23 -28.77 -34.10 -1.90
N ALA A 24 -28.55 -33.40 -3.03
CA ALA A 24 -27.34 -32.58 -3.24
C ALA A 24 -27.26 -31.36 -2.30
N ASN A 25 -28.40 -30.90 -1.77
CA ASN A 25 -28.44 -29.79 -0.83
C ASN A 25 -28.18 -30.22 0.63
N LEU A 26 -28.25 -31.52 0.94
CA LEU A 26 -27.97 -32.09 2.27
C LEU A 26 -26.51 -32.54 2.45
N THR A 27 -25.78 -32.74 1.35
CA THR A 27 -24.35 -33.14 1.37
C THR A 27 -23.40 -31.97 1.19
N LYS A 28 -23.89 -30.72 1.13
CA LYS A 28 -23.00 -29.56 1.22
C LYS A 28 -22.25 -29.66 2.55
N PRO A 29 -20.91 -29.72 2.54
CA PRO A 29 -20.14 -29.70 3.77
C PRO A 29 -20.58 -28.45 4.54
N ARG A 30 -21.10 -28.67 5.75
CA ARG A 30 -21.38 -27.59 6.70
C ARG A 30 -20.16 -26.67 6.67
N PRO A 31 -20.32 -25.36 6.39
CA PRO A 31 -19.21 -24.46 6.59
C PRO A 31 -18.80 -24.63 8.04
N THR A 32 -17.59 -25.15 8.23
CA THR A 32 -16.93 -25.20 9.52
C THR A 32 -17.13 -23.82 10.13
N PRO A 33 -17.56 -23.69 11.41
CA PRO A 33 -17.54 -22.40 12.07
C PRO A 33 -16.13 -21.86 11.84
N ALA A 34 -16.01 -20.77 11.08
CA ALA A 34 -14.74 -20.07 11.01
C ALA A 34 -14.43 -19.75 12.46
N LEU A 35 -13.36 -20.36 13.00
CA LEU A 35 -12.76 -19.80 14.20
C LEU A 35 -12.58 -18.31 13.91
N PRO A 36 -12.93 -17.41 14.86
CA PRO A 36 -12.68 -16.00 14.66
C PRO A 36 -11.25 -15.89 14.15
N ALA A 37 -11.10 -15.28 12.97
CA ALA A 37 -9.79 -15.03 12.39
C ALA A 37 -8.92 -14.51 13.53
N ALA A 38 -7.80 -15.20 13.79
CA ALA A 38 -6.81 -14.71 14.74
C ALA A 38 -6.63 -13.24 14.40
N SER A 39 -6.93 -12.35 15.34
CA SER A 39 -6.77 -10.92 15.13
C SER A 39 -5.40 -10.75 14.49
N GLU A 40 -5.37 -10.32 13.24
CA GLU A 40 -4.16 -9.74 12.69
C GLU A 40 -3.73 -8.77 13.78
N SER A 41 -2.58 -9.05 14.40
CA SER A 41 -1.92 -8.10 15.27
C SER A 41 -1.77 -6.86 14.41
N GLY A 42 -2.76 -5.96 14.52
CA GLY A 42 -2.91 -4.84 13.62
C GLY A 42 -1.67 -4.01 13.83
N LYS A 43 -0.73 -4.11 12.89
CA LYS A 43 0.47 -3.29 12.88
C LYS A 43 -0.03 -1.86 12.95
N LYS A 44 0.17 -1.21 14.10
CA LYS A 44 -0.29 0.17 14.28
C LYS A 44 0.45 1.01 13.26
N VAL A 45 -0.28 1.85 12.54
CA VAL A 45 0.28 2.73 11.51
C VAL A 45 0.20 4.16 12.02
N VAL A 46 1.27 4.92 11.86
CA VAL A 46 1.34 6.37 12.16
C VAL A 46 1.58 7.15 10.87
N THR A 47 1.07 8.36 10.83
CA THR A 47 1.34 9.31 9.75
C THR A 47 2.50 10.21 10.15
N VAL A 48 3.50 10.33 9.28
CA VAL A 48 4.61 11.27 9.44
C VAL A 48 4.63 12.23 8.25
N THR A 49 5.04 13.46 8.48
CA THR A 49 5.20 14.48 7.44
C THR A 49 6.66 14.51 7.00
N VAL A 50 6.90 14.29 5.71
CA VAL A 50 8.20 14.44 5.06
C VAL A 50 8.21 15.73 4.27
N GLU A 51 9.08 16.65 4.66
CA GLU A 51 9.31 17.91 3.97
C GLU A 51 10.70 17.90 3.33
N ALA A 52 10.79 18.24 2.05
CA ALA A 52 12.06 18.43 1.38
C ALA A 52 12.13 19.85 0.81
N THR A 53 13.24 20.55 1.06
CA THR A 53 13.51 21.91 0.57
C THR A 53 14.89 21.96 -0.05
N SER A 54 15.04 22.59 -1.21
CA SER A 54 16.31 22.69 -1.93
C SER A 54 16.73 24.14 -2.14
N THR A 55 18.05 24.38 -2.17
CA THR A 55 18.63 25.70 -2.48
C THR A 55 18.43 26.11 -3.93
N SER A 56 18.26 25.12 -4.82
CA SER A 56 18.02 25.30 -6.26
C SER A 56 16.84 24.44 -6.70
N PRO A 57 16.14 24.79 -7.79
CA PRO A 57 15.05 23.97 -8.31
C PRO A 57 15.50 22.52 -8.56
N ALA A 58 14.73 21.54 -8.05
CA ALA A 58 15.10 20.13 -8.10
C ALA A 58 13.88 19.22 -8.28
N ALA A 59 14.11 17.99 -8.72
CA ALA A 59 13.16 16.89 -8.58
C ALA A 59 13.53 16.08 -7.33
N PHE A 60 12.54 15.80 -6.49
CA PHE A 60 12.65 14.92 -5.33
C PHE A 60 11.96 13.60 -5.60
N ARG A 61 12.64 12.52 -5.27
CA ARG A 61 12.10 11.17 -5.24
C ARG A 61 12.46 10.52 -3.92
N ILE A 62 11.46 10.16 -3.12
CA ILE A 62 11.66 9.49 -1.83
C ILE A 62 11.00 8.13 -1.87
N GLU A 63 11.74 7.11 -1.46
CA GLU A 63 11.31 5.73 -1.41
C GLU A 63 11.34 5.20 0.03
N ASN A 64 10.37 4.37 0.37
CA ASN A 64 10.32 3.61 1.62
C ASN A 64 10.27 2.13 1.26
N ASN A 65 11.28 1.35 1.64
CA ASN A 65 11.39 -0.07 1.30
C ASN A 65 11.19 -0.35 -0.22
N GLY A 66 11.80 0.48 -1.08
CA GLY A 66 11.72 0.38 -2.55
C GLY A 66 10.38 0.84 -3.15
N LYS A 67 9.43 1.31 -2.34
CA LYS A 67 8.18 1.92 -2.83
C LYS A 67 8.32 3.44 -2.84
N VAL A 68 8.05 4.05 -3.98
CA VAL A 68 7.98 5.50 -4.12
C VAL A 68 6.82 6.05 -3.28
N VAL A 69 7.15 6.92 -2.34
CA VAL A 69 6.17 7.61 -1.47
C VAL A 69 6.03 9.08 -1.82
N LEU A 70 7.04 9.65 -2.48
CA LEU A 70 7.04 11.01 -3.00
C LEU A 70 7.81 11.04 -4.32
N ASP A 71 7.21 11.63 -5.34
CA ASP A 71 7.85 11.92 -6.63
C ASP A 71 7.34 13.28 -7.10
N THR A 72 8.25 14.14 -7.53
CA THR A 72 7.93 15.53 -7.88
C THR A 72 8.51 15.87 -9.24
N PRO A 73 7.85 16.78 -9.99
CA PRO A 73 8.40 17.25 -11.24
C PRO A 73 9.74 17.97 -11.01
N PRO A 74 10.56 18.09 -12.07
CA PRO A 74 11.70 19.01 -12.06
C PRO A 74 11.26 20.42 -11.65
N GLU A 75 12.22 21.17 -11.10
CA GLU A 75 12.02 22.55 -10.66
C GLU A 75 11.14 22.77 -9.42
N THR A 76 11.04 21.76 -8.55
CA THR A 76 10.37 21.89 -7.25
C THR A 76 11.35 22.46 -6.21
N PRO A 77 11.12 23.65 -5.63
CA PRO A 77 11.99 24.19 -4.60
C PRO A 77 11.69 23.63 -3.20
N ARG A 78 10.43 23.26 -2.94
CA ARG A 78 9.95 22.69 -1.68
C ARG A 78 8.76 21.77 -1.93
N VAL A 79 8.70 20.68 -1.18
CA VAL A 79 7.56 19.75 -1.15
C VAL A 79 7.33 19.27 0.28
N SER A 80 6.08 19.05 0.64
CA SER A 80 5.70 18.42 1.91
C SER A 80 4.63 17.35 1.63
N ARG A 81 4.78 16.18 2.26
CA ARG A 81 3.91 15.02 2.05
C ARG A 81 3.78 14.20 3.31
N GLU A 82 2.56 13.80 3.60
CA GLU A 82 2.27 12.81 4.63
C GLU A 82 2.45 11.40 4.09
N ILE A 83 3.15 10.55 4.85
CA ILE A 83 3.33 9.13 4.55
C ILE A 83 2.95 8.30 5.78
N SER A 84 2.41 7.12 5.53
CA SER A 84 2.03 6.17 6.58
C SER A 84 3.15 5.15 6.80
N VAL A 85 3.57 4.96 8.04
CA VAL A 85 4.63 4.03 8.44
C VAL A 85 4.20 3.18 9.64
N GLU A 86 4.82 2.03 9.81
CA GLU A 86 4.55 1.16 10.96
C GLU A 86 5.09 1.82 12.25
N ALA A 87 4.25 1.87 13.28
CA ALA A 87 4.54 2.53 14.55
C ALA A 87 5.58 1.74 15.35
N GLY A 88 6.49 2.44 16.01
CA GLY A 88 7.51 1.82 16.87
C GLY A 88 8.59 1.02 16.12
N THR A 89 8.62 1.09 14.79
CA THR A 89 9.65 0.41 13.98
C THR A 89 10.68 1.40 13.43
N PRO A 90 11.94 0.98 13.24
CA PRO A 90 12.90 1.74 12.45
C PRO A 90 12.40 1.80 11.00
N VAL A 91 12.49 2.99 10.41
CA VAL A 91 12.10 3.28 9.04
C VAL A 91 13.30 3.85 8.31
N GLU A 92 13.56 3.31 7.12
CA GLU A 92 14.59 3.78 6.20
C GLU A 92 13.90 4.45 5.01
N LEU A 93 14.22 5.73 4.76
CA LEU A 93 13.82 6.41 3.54
C LEU A 93 15.04 6.65 2.65
N VAL A 94 14.93 6.32 1.37
CA VAL A 94 15.95 6.66 0.38
C VAL A 94 15.50 7.92 -0.34
N ALA A 95 16.20 9.03 -0.09
CA ALA A 95 15.95 10.30 -0.75
C ALA A 95 16.90 10.48 -1.92
N THR A 96 16.37 10.55 -3.13
CA THR A 96 17.10 10.94 -4.34
C THR A 96 16.66 12.34 -4.76
N ILE A 97 17.63 13.22 -4.91
CA ILE A 97 17.42 14.60 -5.34
C ILE A 97 18.18 14.80 -6.64
N LYS A 98 17.50 15.36 -7.64
CA LYS A 98 18.11 15.76 -8.91
C LYS A 98 17.93 17.25 -9.11
N TRP A 99 19.03 18.01 -9.06
CA TRP A 99 19.02 19.45 -9.24
C TRP A 99 18.98 19.81 -10.73
N SER A 100 18.20 20.84 -11.07
CA SER A 100 18.14 21.37 -12.44
C SER A 100 19.37 22.20 -12.79
N HIS A 101 20.02 22.83 -11.80
CA HIS A 101 21.22 23.65 -11.98
C HIS A 101 22.44 22.88 -11.51
N THR A 102 23.35 22.53 -12.43
CA THR A 102 24.48 21.62 -12.14
C THR A 102 25.86 22.29 -12.17
N GLU A 103 25.90 23.61 -12.39
CA GLU A 103 27.15 24.36 -12.50
C GLU A 103 27.86 24.60 -11.16
N SER A 104 27.16 24.40 -10.04
CA SER A 104 27.67 24.55 -8.69
C SER A 104 27.14 23.46 -7.77
N GLU A 105 27.77 23.30 -6.60
CA GLU A 105 27.23 22.46 -5.54
C GLU A 105 25.90 23.03 -5.04
N ASN A 106 24.94 22.14 -4.82
CA ASN A 106 23.62 22.44 -4.27
C ASN A 106 23.42 21.69 -2.96
N ALA A 107 22.43 22.14 -2.19
CA ALA A 107 21.99 21.45 -1.00
C ALA A 107 20.47 21.27 -1.00
N ALA A 108 20.01 20.21 -0.38
CA ALA A 108 18.63 20.05 0.02
C ALA A 108 18.56 19.60 1.48
N ARG A 109 17.49 19.97 2.16
CA ARG A 109 17.17 19.55 3.52
C ARG A 109 15.92 18.69 3.45
N VAL A 110 15.98 17.50 4.05
CA VAL A 110 14.83 16.62 4.24
C VAL A 110 14.55 16.53 5.73
N LYS A 111 13.34 16.90 6.12
CA LYS A 111 12.87 16.94 7.50
C LYS A 111 11.67 16.03 7.65
N ILE A 112 11.69 15.18 8.67
CA ILE A 112 10.63 14.24 8.99
C ILE A 112 10.07 14.63 10.35
N THR A 113 8.75 14.80 10.42
CA THR A 113 8.05 15.22 11.65
C THR A 113 6.81 14.38 11.93
N HIS A 114 6.44 14.28 13.19
CA HIS A 114 5.18 13.68 13.63
C HIS A 114 4.56 14.55 14.72
N ASP A 115 3.31 14.99 14.52
CA ASP A 115 2.60 15.87 15.45
C ASP A 115 3.39 17.13 15.89
N GLY A 116 4.28 17.61 15.02
CA GLY A 116 5.14 18.78 15.26
C GLY A 116 6.50 18.47 15.86
N ASP A 117 6.74 17.24 16.31
CA ASP A 117 8.05 16.78 16.79
C ASP A 117 8.95 16.35 15.63
N ASP A 118 10.23 16.73 15.72
CA ASP A 118 11.24 16.40 14.72
C ASP A 118 11.75 14.97 14.93
N LEU A 119 11.49 14.08 13.96
CA LEU A 119 11.96 12.69 13.98
C LEU A 119 13.33 12.53 13.29
N ALA A 120 13.54 13.27 12.20
CA ALA A 120 14.82 13.34 11.50
C ALA A 120 14.95 14.67 10.74
N ASP A 121 16.19 15.10 10.54
CA ASP A 121 16.53 16.33 9.84
C ASP A 121 17.91 16.19 9.20
N GLN A 122 17.96 16.09 7.88
CA GLN A 122 19.18 15.75 7.15
C GLN A 122 19.40 16.73 6.00
N SER A 123 20.65 17.21 5.88
CA SER A 123 21.11 17.99 4.74
C SER A 123 21.87 17.09 3.77
N ILE A 124 21.51 17.17 2.50
CA ILE A 124 22.03 16.36 1.40
C ILE A 124 22.67 17.31 0.40
N TRP A 125 23.94 17.07 0.05
CA TRP A 125 24.74 17.93 -0.82
C TRP A 125 25.04 17.21 -2.13
N GLY A 126 25.06 17.95 -3.25
CA GLY A 126 25.41 17.39 -4.54
C GLY A 126 25.33 18.39 -5.70
N ALA A 127 25.96 18.07 -6.83
CA ALA A 127 25.98 18.95 -8.00
C ALA A 127 24.80 18.69 -8.96
N GLU A 128 24.63 17.45 -9.42
CA GLU A 128 23.53 17.07 -10.33
C GLU A 128 22.52 16.15 -9.66
N THR A 129 22.99 15.10 -9.01
CA THR A 129 22.14 14.14 -8.30
C THR A 129 22.84 13.69 -7.03
N ALA A 130 22.07 13.54 -5.95
CA ALA A 130 22.51 12.93 -4.72
C ALA A 130 21.45 11.93 -4.25
N THR A 131 21.92 10.84 -3.66
CA THR A 131 21.06 9.83 -3.03
C THR A 131 21.58 9.59 -1.62
N GLU A 132 20.71 9.75 -0.65
CA GLU A 132 21.03 9.56 0.76
C GLU A 132 19.95 8.74 1.44
N VAL A 133 20.38 7.99 2.46
CA VAL A 133 19.49 7.24 3.34
C VAL A 133 19.18 8.09 4.57
N ILE A 134 17.91 8.13 4.95
CA ILE A 134 17.39 8.87 6.09
C ILE A 134 16.70 7.87 7.01
N ASP A 135 17.36 7.59 8.13
CA ASP A 135 16.84 6.69 9.16
C ASP A 135 16.08 7.47 10.22
N PHE A 136 14.93 6.95 10.64
CA PHE A 136 14.21 7.44 11.81
C PHE A 136 13.43 6.32 12.48
N THR A 137 13.05 6.51 13.75
CA THR A 137 12.15 5.58 14.45
C THR A 137 10.77 6.21 14.50
N ALA A 138 9.78 5.51 13.96
CA ALA A 138 8.39 5.95 14.06
C ALA A 138 7.93 5.89 15.53
N PRO A 139 7.23 6.91 16.05
CA PRO A 139 6.76 6.90 17.42
C PRO A 139 5.82 5.71 17.67
N ALA A 140 5.90 5.15 18.88
CA ALA A 140 4.98 4.12 19.32
C ALA A 140 3.66 4.78 19.76
N GLN A 141 2.54 4.23 19.31
CA GLN A 141 1.19 4.60 19.79
C GLN A 141 0.76 3.79 21.00
#